data_AF-A0A3S0ZP74-F1
#
_entry.id   AF-A0A3S0ZP74-F1
#
_cell.length_a   1.000
_cell.length_b   1.000
_cell.length_c   1.000
_cell.angle_alpha   90.00
_cell.angle_beta   90.00
_cell.angle_gamma   90.00
#
_symmetry.space_group_name_H-M   'P 1'
#
loop_
_entity.id
_entity.type
_entity.pdbx_description
1 polymer ?
#
loop_
_entity_poly.entity_id
_entity_poly.type
_entity_poly.pdbx_seq_one_letter_code
_entity_poly.pdbx_strand_id
1 'polypeptide(L)'
;MWLAIALPENKPGSIATVELGISFKNNTSSPLPFRDLVPELVAPDGQTLKPQEPGTKGNKWGLITRGLPVGITLLGRISWRNNSLQLEIPTYWHYLEASPITPENYWNFDSLQPGIYKLRFICDIPSREAICSNPETRHLAELKENNIANLTTPFVNLRLVQPLEHNKTAVEVDGIRFETLVPKQELNIPKKEPGAKAGLQLAGIRMTNNRLNPVCFSFYVTVIPEILGTNSQRLFRGGFSDWFRQAEKSDFVLAMPGEDVTFFPGTAIWWQQNDKILLVIDAQDGGAYTFEFFDSGTYKIQLNYVNIQASIKAYDQEDMNWKQIEDVWTGMVITPFVDFKLTRS
;
A
#
# COMPACT_ATOMS: atom_id res chain seq x y z
N MET A 1 12.10 6.85 -6.93
CA MET A 1 10.73 6.58 -6.44
C MET A 1 10.62 7.15 -5.03
N TRP A 2 9.55 7.88 -4.76
CA TRP A 2 9.27 8.48 -3.46
C TRP A 2 8.05 7.83 -2.84
N LEU A 3 8.14 7.49 -1.56
CA LEU A 3 7.06 6.99 -0.75
C LEU A 3 6.74 8.05 0.29
N ALA A 4 5.59 8.71 0.19
CA ALA A 4 5.15 9.72 1.12
C ALA A 4 3.99 9.19 1.98
N ILE A 5 4.18 9.26 3.29
CA ILE A 5 3.20 8.79 4.27
C ILE A 5 2.77 9.98 5.12
N ALA A 6 1.46 10.24 5.15
CA ALA A 6 0.87 11.18 6.08
C ALA A 6 1.02 10.64 7.50
N LEU A 7 1.55 11.47 8.41
CA LEU A 7 1.65 11.09 9.80
C LEU A 7 0.26 10.93 10.41
N PRO A 8 0.00 9.85 11.17
CA PRO A 8 -1.26 9.71 11.89
C PRO A 8 -1.41 10.84 12.92
N GLU A 9 -2.66 11.15 13.29
CA GLU A 9 -2.90 12.07 14.42
C GLU A 9 -2.15 11.57 15.67
N ASN A 10 -1.58 12.49 16.47
CA ASN A 10 -0.95 12.13 17.74
C ASN A 10 -2.02 11.83 18.80
N LYS A 11 -2.69 10.69 18.62
CA LYS A 11 -3.73 10.14 19.50
C LYS A 11 -3.50 8.64 19.69
N PRO A 12 -3.84 8.10 20.87
CA PRO A 12 -3.75 6.66 21.10
C PRO A 12 -4.54 5.87 20.04
N GLY A 13 -3.90 4.86 19.45
CA GLY A 13 -4.52 3.97 18.46
C GLY A 13 -4.55 4.51 17.02
N SER A 14 -4.08 5.74 16.77
CA SER A 14 -3.93 6.26 15.41
C SER A 14 -2.72 5.63 14.72
N ILE A 15 -2.97 4.99 13.57
CA ILE A 15 -1.97 4.26 12.79
C ILE A 15 -2.09 4.69 11.33
N ALA A 16 -0.95 4.91 10.68
CA ALA A 16 -0.84 4.93 9.22
C ALA A 16 -0.16 3.65 8.77
N THR A 17 -0.70 2.96 7.77
CA THR A 17 -0.15 1.72 7.23
C THR A 17 0.61 2.00 5.94
N VAL A 18 1.65 1.21 5.65
CA VAL A 18 2.38 1.29 4.39
C VAL A 18 2.68 -0.09 3.84
N GLU A 19 2.35 -0.29 2.57
CA GLU A 19 2.62 -1.53 1.85
C GLU A 19 4.00 -1.41 1.16
N LEU A 20 4.96 -2.23 1.61
CA LEU A 20 6.34 -2.26 1.13
C LEU A 20 6.53 -3.51 0.27
N GLY A 21 6.47 -3.33 -1.05
CA GLY A 21 6.75 -4.38 -2.02
C GLY A 21 8.25 -4.54 -2.29
N ILE A 22 8.75 -5.76 -2.17
CA ILE A 22 10.15 -6.12 -2.36
C ILE A 22 10.18 -7.26 -3.38
N SER A 23 10.97 -7.14 -4.44
CA SER A 23 11.09 -8.19 -5.45
C SER A 23 12.52 -8.70 -5.53
N PHE A 24 12.68 -10.02 -5.45
CA PHE A 24 13.94 -10.71 -5.60
C PHE A 24 13.94 -11.46 -6.92
N LYS A 25 15.03 -11.34 -7.69
CA LYS A 25 15.27 -12.19 -8.86
C LYS A 25 16.59 -12.93 -8.67
N ASN A 26 16.51 -14.24 -8.48
CA ASN A 26 17.70 -15.06 -8.37
C ASN A 26 18.22 -15.43 -9.78
N ASN A 27 19.39 -14.89 -10.13
CA ASN A 27 20.08 -15.15 -11.38
C ASN A 27 21.21 -16.20 -11.26
N THR A 28 21.43 -16.76 -10.07
CA THR A 28 22.44 -17.81 -9.87
C THR A 28 21.93 -19.16 -10.39
N SER A 29 22.81 -20.17 -10.39
CA SER A 29 22.45 -21.53 -10.78
C SER A 29 21.75 -22.32 -9.66
N SER A 30 21.91 -21.92 -8.39
CA SER A 30 21.36 -22.56 -7.20
C SER A 30 20.20 -21.74 -6.59
N PRO A 31 19.19 -22.37 -5.96
CA PRO A 31 18.23 -21.65 -5.12
C PRO A 31 18.94 -20.92 -3.98
N LEU A 32 18.48 -19.71 -3.66
CA LEU A 32 19.03 -18.92 -2.55
C LEU A 32 18.10 -19.01 -1.33
N PRO A 33 18.57 -19.54 -0.18
CA PRO A 33 17.80 -19.48 1.04
C PRO A 33 17.87 -18.05 1.60
N PHE A 34 16.75 -17.56 2.12
CA PHE A 34 16.76 -16.34 2.92
C PHE A 34 15.93 -16.53 4.19
N ARG A 35 16.36 -15.87 5.27
CA ARG A 35 15.69 -15.93 6.55
C ARG A 35 14.77 -14.73 6.74
N ASP A 36 15.41 -13.57 6.80
CA ASP A 36 14.80 -12.35 7.27
C ASP A 36 15.14 -11.20 6.31
N LEU A 37 14.26 -10.20 6.31
CA LEU A 37 14.51 -8.90 5.70
C LEU A 37 14.74 -7.90 6.82
N VAL A 38 15.99 -7.48 6.97
CA VAL A 38 16.39 -6.49 7.98
C VAL A 38 16.27 -5.10 7.34
N PRO A 39 15.33 -4.26 7.78
CA PRO A 39 15.24 -2.91 7.27
C PRO A 39 16.44 -2.09 7.77
N GLU A 40 16.99 -1.28 6.87
CA GLU A 40 17.96 -0.25 7.22
C GLU A 40 17.36 1.11 6.85
N LEU A 41 17.35 2.02 7.82
CA LEU A 41 16.79 3.35 7.67
C LEU A 41 17.90 4.39 7.90
N VAL A 42 18.04 5.31 6.95
CA VAL A 42 18.98 6.44 7.04
C VAL A 42 18.17 7.72 7.23
N ALA A 43 18.47 8.46 8.30
CA ALA A 43 17.82 9.71 8.66
C ALA A 43 18.16 10.87 7.71
N PRO A 44 17.42 12.00 7.76
CA PRO A 44 17.68 13.16 6.89
C PRO A 44 19.08 13.75 7.01
N ASP A 45 19.72 13.60 8.17
CA ASP A 45 21.09 14.03 8.45
C ASP A 45 22.17 13.05 7.93
N GLY A 46 21.75 11.93 7.35
CA GLY A 46 22.63 10.87 6.85
C GLY A 46 23.00 9.80 7.89
N GLN A 47 22.53 9.90 9.14
CA GLN A 47 22.80 8.91 10.16
C GLN A 47 21.98 7.63 9.92
N THR A 48 22.62 6.46 9.93
CA THR A 48 21.92 5.17 9.94
C THR A 48 21.27 4.95 11.30
N LEU A 49 19.94 4.80 11.30
CA LEU A 49 19.15 4.45 12.46
C LEU A 49 19.20 2.93 12.65
N LYS A 50 19.51 2.50 13.88
CA LYS A 50 19.47 1.07 14.24
C LYS A 50 18.05 0.70 14.64
N PRO A 51 17.39 -0.26 13.97
CA PRO A 51 16.11 -0.75 14.45
C PRO A 51 16.32 -1.50 15.77
N GLN A 52 15.32 -1.45 16.65
CA GLN A 52 15.22 -2.40 17.75
C GLN A 52 14.94 -3.79 17.18
N GLU A 53 15.68 -4.79 17.65
CA GLU A 53 15.49 -6.17 17.21
C GLU A 53 14.13 -6.70 17.67
N PRO A 54 13.47 -7.53 16.85
CA PRO A 54 12.26 -8.24 17.27
C PRO A 54 12.58 -9.14 18.47
N GLY A 55 11.62 -9.25 19.39
CA GLY A 55 11.74 -10.12 20.57
C GLY A 55 11.83 -11.60 20.20
N THR A 56 11.25 -11.99 19.05
CA THR A 56 11.40 -13.32 18.48
C THR A 56 11.80 -13.22 17.01
N LYS A 57 12.91 -13.87 16.64
CA LYS A 57 13.28 -14.03 15.23
C LYS A 57 12.51 -15.20 14.65
N GLY A 58 11.99 -15.01 13.44
CA GLY A 58 11.37 -16.09 12.72
C GLY A 58 12.36 -17.22 12.46
N ASN A 59 11.89 -18.46 12.61
CA ASN A 59 12.60 -19.64 12.15
C ASN A 59 12.11 -20.11 10.78
N LYS A 60 11.39 -19.24 10.05
CA LYS A 60 10.85 -19.57 8.73
C LYS A 60 11.86 -19.15 7.66
N TRP A 61 12.14 -20.07 6.76
CA TRP A 61 13.03 -19.88 5.64
C TRP A 61 12.22 -19.75 4.36
N GLY A 62 12.58 -18.78 3.52
CA GLY A 62 12.14 -18.72 2.14
C GLY A 62 13.22 -19.25 1.20
N LEU A 63 12.78 -19.74 0.04
CA LEU A 63 13.66 -20.12 -1.07
C LEU A 63 13.36 -19.22 -2.26
N ILE A 64 14.37 -18.51 -2.76
CA ILE A 64 14.28 -17.76 -4.01
C ILE A 64 14.77 -18.68 -5.13
N THR A 65 13.83 -19.25 -5.88
CA THR A 65 14.12 -20.13 -7.01
C THR A 65 14.69 -19.36 -8.19
N ARG A 66 15.39 -20.07 -9.07
CA ARG A 66 16.06 -19.47 -10.22
C ARG A 66 15.06 -18.88 -11.22
N GLY A 67 15.38 -17.70 -11.74
CA GLY A 67 14.75 -17.10 -12.92
C GLY A 67 13.39 -16.43 -12.68
N LEU A 68 12.58 -16.94 -11.75
CA LEU A 68 11.30 -16.34 -11.40
C LEU A 68 11.47 -15.25 -10.33
N PRO A 69 10.92 -14.04 -10.55
CA PRO A 69 10.91 -13.03 -9.51
C PRO A 69 9.97 -13.46 -8.37
N VAL A 70 10.47 -13.43 -7.14
CA VAL A 70 9.67 -13.61 -5.94
C VAL A 70 9.34 -12.22 -5.40
N GLY A 71 8.06 -11.87 -5.39
CA GLY A 71 7.56 -10.72 -4.67
C GLY A 71 7.38 -11.06 -3.19
N ILE A 72 7.65 -10.08 -2.33
CA ILE A 72 7.34 -10.07 -0.90
C ILE A 72 6.67 -8.74 -0.59
N THR A 73 5.53 -8.79 0.08
CA THR A 73 4.84 -7.59 0.55
C THR A 73 4.89 -7.54 2.06
N LEU A 74 5.49 -6.47 2.61
CA LEU A 74 5.50 -6.20 4.05
C LEU A 74 4.54 -5.07 4.36
N LEU A 75 3.70 -5.23 5.38
CA LEU A 75 2.80 -4.18 5.84
C LEU A 75 3.42 -3.43 7.03
N GLY A 76 4.16 -2.37 6.74
CA GLY A 76 4.70 -1.47 7.74
C GLY A 76 3.62 -0.59 8.40
N ARG A 77 3.94 -0.05 9.57
CA ARG A 77 3.05 0.81 10.35
C ARG A 77 3.80 1.99 10.89
N ILE A 78 3.15 3.14 10.88
CA ILE A 78 3.59 4.34 11.54
C ILE A 78 2.57 4.68 12.61
N SER A 79 3.02 4.84 13.86
CA SER A 79 2.13 5.15 14.97
C SER A 79 2.83 6.01 16.02
N TRP A 80 2.05 6.66 16.89
CA TRP A 80 2.56 7.39 18.04
C TRP A 80 2.53 6.51 19.28
N ARG A 81 3.69 6.36 19.94
CA ARG A 81 3.82 5.65 21.21
C ARG A 81 4.64 6.48 22.18
N ASN A 82 4.10 6.75 23.37
CA ASN A 82 4.75 7.59 24.38
C ASN A 82 5.22 8.94 23.81
N ASN A 83 4.39 9.57 22.96
CA ASN A 83 4.69 10.83 22.28
C ASN A 83 5.89 10.79 21.31
N SER A 84 6.35 9.60 20.94
CA SER A 84 7.37 9.35 19.92
C SER A 84 6.74 8.66 18.72
N LEU A 85 7.08 9.12 17.51
CA LEU A 85 6.67 8.47 16.28
C LEU A 85 7.54 7.21 16.05
N GLN A 86 6.90 6.10 15.75
CA GLN A 86 7.54 4.81 15.50
C GLN A 86 7.21 4.29 14.11
N LEU A 87 8.19 3.69 13.43
CA LEU A 87 7.98 2.85 12.24
C LEU A 87 8.21 1.40 12.62
N GLU A 88 7.15 0.59 12.49
CA GLU A 88 7.16 -0.84 12.76
C GLU A 88 7.12 -1.58 11.41
N ILE A 89 8.08 -2.47 11.16
CA ILE A 89 8.12 -3.29 9.94
C ILE A 89 8.11 -4.77 10.36
N PRO A 90 7.14 -5.58 9.89
CA PRO A 90 7.06 -6.97 10.30
C PRO A 90 8.28 -7.74 9.81
N THR A 91 8.76 -8.68 10.62
CA THR A 91 9.88 -9.56 10.27
C THR A 91 9.45 -10.72 9.36
N TYR A 92 8.14 -11.00 9.29
CA TYR A 92 7.55 -12.09 8.52
C TYR A 92 6.76 -11.57 7.32
N TRP A 93 6.85 -12.30 6.21
CA TRP A 93 6.24 -11.97 4.92
C TRP A 93 4.96 -12.78 4.63
N HIS A 94 4.24 -13.23 5.66
CA HIS A 94 3.06 -14.08 5.44
C HIS A 94 1.92 -13.30 4.80
N TYR A 95 1.54 -13.80 3.63
CA TYR A 95 0.69 -13.14 2.65
C TYR A 95 -0.79 -12.98 3.03
N LEU A 96 -1.31 -13.62 4.07
CA LEU A 96 -2.77 -13.85 4.13
C LEU A 96 -3.44 -13.80 5.49
N GLU A 97 -2.73 -13.72 6.62
CA GLU A 97 -3.42 -13.84 7.91
C GLU A 97 -3.17 -12.65 8.81
N ALA A 98 -4.27 -11.99 9.14
CA ALA A 98 -4.44 -11.11 10.30
C ALA A 98 -4.25 -11.89 11.62
N SER A 99 -3.18 -12.67 11.71
CA SER A 99 -2.76 -13.26 12.98
C SER A 99 -2.57 -12.10 13.96
N PRO A 100 -3.05 -12.25 15.20
CA PRO A 100 -2.99 -11.17 16.19
C PRO A 100 -1.56 -10.69 16.29
N ILE A 101 -1.40 -9.41 15.97
CA ILE A 101 -0.13 -8.72 15.89
C ILE A 101 0.52 -8.77 17.27
N THR A 102 1.53 -9.62 17.44
CA THR A 102 2.38 -9.55 18.61
C THR A 102 3.48 -8.52 18.35
N PRO A 103 3.69 -7.54 19.24
CA PRO A 103 4.74 -6.53 19.10
C PRO A 103 6.16 -7.12 18.93
N GLU A 104 6.34 -8.37 19.34
CA GLU A 104 7.61 -9.10 19.29
C GLU A 104 8.09 -9.42 17.86
N ASN A 105 7.24 -9.23 16.86
CA ASN A 105 7.47 -9.64 15.47
C ASN A 105 7.81 -8.48 14.52
N TYR A 106 8.27 -7.35 15.07
CA TYR A 106 8.55 -6.13 14.31
C TYR A 106 9.96 -5.63 14.53
N TRP A 107 10.57 -5.14 13.45
CA TRP A 107 11.64 -4.16 13.51
C TRP A 107 11.03 -2.81 13.86
N ASN A 108 11.55 -2.14 14.88
CA ASN A 108 11.02 -0.86 15.32
C ASN A 108 12.08 0.25 15.19
N PHE A 109 11.72 1.33 14.51
CA PHE A 109 12.49 2.58 14.50
C PHE A 109 11.75 3.61 15.33
N ASP A 110 12.41 4.09 16.39
CA ASP A 110 11.82 5.05 17.33
C ASP A 110 12.24 6.49 17.03
N SER A 111 11.53 7.43 17.66
CA SER A 111 11.85 8.86 17.67
C SER A 111 11.94 9.49 16.27
N LEU A 112 11.15 8.98 15.33
CA LEU A 112 11.10 9.51 13.98
C LEU A 112 10.52 10.93 13.99
N GLN A 113 11.08 11.78 13.15
CA GLN A 113 10.59 13.14 12.90
C GLN A 113 10.09 13.26 11.45
N PRO A 114 9.21 14.23 11.15
CA PRO A 114 8.90 14.59 9.77
C PRO A 114 10.19 14.85 8.97
N GLY A 115 10.28 14.31 7.76
CA GLY A 115 11.52 14.39 6.98
C GLY A 115 11.62 13.33 5.89
N ILE A 116 12.75 13.35 5.17
CA ILE A 116 13.08 12.40 4.11
C ILE A 116 14.11 11.41 4.65
N TYR A 117 13.71 10.15 4.76
CA TYR A 117 14.55 9.03 5.11
C TYR A 117 14.90 8.23 3.86
N LYS A 118 15.97 7.44 3.92
CA LYS A 118 16.25 6.40 2.92
C LYS A 118 16.04 5.04 3.56
N LEU A 119 15.14 4.25 2.99
CA LEU A 119 14.84 2.89 3.43
C LEU A 119 15.42 1.90 2.43
N ARG A 120 16.07 0.84 2.90
CA ARG A 120 16.37 -0.36 2.11
C ARG A 120 16.22 -1.59 2.98
N PHE A 121 16.29 -2.77 2.37
CA PHE A 121 16.30 -4.04 3.06
C PHE A 121 17.60 -4.78 2.82
N ILE A 122 18.12 -5.39 3.88
CA ILE A 122 19.24 -6.31 3.86
C ILE A 122 18.65 -7.71 4.01
N CYS A 123 18.92 -8.57 3.03
CA CYS A 123 18.52 -9.96 3.06
C CYS A 123 19.50 -10.72 3.94
N ASP A 124 19.03 -11.24 5.08
CA ASP A 124 19.84 -12.09 5.96
C ASP A 124 19.91 -13.50 5.35
N ILE A 125 21.07 -13.80 4.77
CA ILE A 125 21.40 -15.12 4.23
C ILE A 125 22.23 -15.84 5.29
N PRO A 126 21.79 -17.00 5.77
CA PRO A 126 22.48 -17.72 6.82
C PRO A 126 23.87 -18.14 6.36
N SER A 127 24.88 -17.89 7.20
CA SER A 127 26.25 -18.35 6.96
C SER A 127 26.47 -19.85 7.23
N ARG A 128 25.43 -20.57 7.66
CA ARG A 128 25.47 -21.98 8.02
C ARG A 128 24.48 -22.78 7.18
N GLU A 129 24.69 -24.10 7.16
CA GLU A 129 23.79 -25.10 6.55
C GLU A 129 22.32 -24.78 6.89
N ALA A 130 21.58 -24.36 5.86
CA ALA A 130 20.15 -24.16 5.96
C ALA A 130 19.45 -25.41 5.43
N ILE A 131 18.52 -25.94 6.24
CA ILE A 131 17.64 -27.01 5.80
C ILE A 131 16.38 -26.35 5.25
N CYS A 132 16.23 -26.38 3.93
CA CYS A 132 15.07 -25.82 3.26
C CYS A 132 14.24 -26.93 2.62
N SER A 133 12.91 -26.86 2.76
CA SER A 133 11.99 -27.74 2.03
C SER A 133 11.89 -27.23 0.59
N ASN A 134 12.40 -28.00 -0.38
CA ASN A 134 12.17 -27.67 -1.78
C ASN A 134 10.66 -27.82 -2.09
N PRO A 135 9.98 -26.77 -2.57
CA PRO A 135 8.54 -26.83 -2.82
C PRO A 135 8.15 -27.83 -3.92
N GLU A 136 9.04 -28.07 -4.89
CA GLU A 136 8.80 -28.98 -6.01
C GLU A 136 8.94 -30.44 -5.59
N THR A 137 9.98 -30.75 -4.81
CA THR A 137 10.32 -32.16 -4.47
C THR A 137 9.85 -32.57 -3.08
N ARG A 138 9.47 -31.61 -2.21
CA ARG A 138 9.19 -31.80 -0.77
C ARG A 138 10.34 -32.45 0.01
N HIS A 139 11.52 -32.60 -0.60
CA HIS A 139 12.71 -33.07 0.07
C HIS A 139 13.43 -31.90 0.75
N LEU A 140 13.99 -32.19 1.93
CA LEU A 140 14.88 -31.27 2.62
C LEU A 140 16.21 -31.26 1.86
N ALA A 141 16.58 -30.09 1.34
CA ALA A 141 17.89 -29.88 0.73
C ALA A 141 18.80 -29.20 1.75
N GLU A 142 19.98 -29.78 1.98
CA GLU A 142 21.06 -29.10 2.69
C GLU A 142 21.79 -28.19 1.69
N LEU A 143 21.73 -26.89 1.94
CA LEU A 143 22.47 -25.90 1.16
C LEU A 143 23.76 -25.57 1.92
N LYS A 144 24.90 -26.04 1.40
CA LYS A 144 26.24 -25.63 1.84
C LYS A 144 26.71 -24.52 0.90
N GLU A 145 26.50 -23.26 1.28
CA GLU A 145 27.01 -22.12 0.51
C GLU A 145 28.14 -21.42 1.25
N ASN A 146 29.22 -21.17 0.52
CA ASN A 146 30.42 -20.49 1.01
C ASN A 146 30.29 -18.98 0.72
N ASN A 147 30.23 -18.17 1.79
CA ASN A 147 30.42 -16.71 1.78
C ASN A 147 29.64 -15.91 0.71
N ILE A 148 28.31 -15.90 0.80
CA ILE A 148 27.50 -14.93 0.04
C ILE A 148 27.57 -13.57 0.74
N ALA A 149 27.94 -12.53 0.02
CA ALA A 149 27.85 -11.15 0.50
C ALA A 149 26.37 -10.79 0.76
N ASN A 150 26.08 -10.06 1.84
CA ASN A 150 24.73 -9.61 2.18
C ASN A 150 24.06 -8.95 0.97
N LEU A 151 22.92 -9.48 0.52
CA LEU A 151 22.15 -8.89 -0.57
C LEU A 151 21.38 -7.70 -0.01
N THR A 152 21.45 -6.54 -0.69
CA THR A 152 20.72 -5.34 -0.28
C THR A 152 19.86 -4.83 -1.41
N THR A 153 18.66 -4.35 -1.09
CA THR A 153 17.86 -3.59 -2.06
C THR A 153 18.47 -2.20 -2.29
N PRO A 154 18.16 -1.55 -3.42
CA PRO A 154 18.40 -0.13 -3.57
C PRO A 154 17.66 0.67 -2.48
N PHE A 155 18.17 1.86 -2.16
CA PHE A 155 17.47 2.79 -1.30
C PHE A 155 16.24 3.37 -2.01
N VAL A 156 15.13 3.47 -1.27
CA VAL A 156 13.95 4.24 -1.63
C VAL A 156 13.78 5.39 -0.65
N ASN A 157 13.29 6.53 -1.13
CA ASN A 157 13.05 7.67 -0.26
C ASN A 157 11.70 7.51 0.44
N LEU A 158 11.74 7.47 1.76
CA LEU A 158 10.57 7.44 2.65
C LEU A 158 10.39 8.84 3.23
N ARG A 159 9.35 9.56 2.79
CA ARG A 159 9.01 10.89 3.26
C ARG A 159 7.87 10.82 4.28
N LEU A 160 8.16 11.28 5.48
CA LEU A 160 7.18 11.42 6.55
C LEU A 160 6.65 12.85 6.54
N VAL A 161 5.35 13.01 6.27
CA VAL A 161 4.73 14.32 6.03
C VAL A 161 3.64 14.57 7.07
N GLN A 162 3.65 15.74 7.72
CA GLN A 162 2.54 16.12 8.58
C GLN A 162 1.29 16.44 7.73
N PRO A 163 0.09 16.02 8.16
CA PRO A 163 -1.15 16.51 7.58
C PRO A 163 -1.21 18.04 7.63
N LEU A 164 -1.90 18.66 6.67
CA LEU A 164 -2.06 20.11 6.65
C LEU A 164 -2.92 20.55 7.85
N GLU A 165 -2.46 21.55 8.62
CA GLU A 165 -3.11 21.98 9.88
C GLU A 165 -4.60 22.33 9.71
N HIS A 166 -4.96 22.91 8.56
CA HIS A 166 -6.34 23.32 8.25
C HIS A 166 -7.16 22.25 7.53
N ASN A 167 -6.55 21.15 7.07
CA ASN A 167 -7.26 20.06 6.44
C ASN A 167 -6.66 18.70 6.79
N LYS A 168 -7.30 18.05 7.76
CA LYS A 168 -6.91 16.74 8.27
C LYS A 168 -7.10 15.59 7.28
N THR A 169 -7.78 15.81 6.16
CA THR A 169 -7.99 14.80 5.11
C THR A 169 -7.01 14.96 3.95
N ALA A 170 -6.10 15.93 4.02
CA ALA A 170 -5.16 16.25 2.95
C ALA A 170 -3.69 16.12 3.38
N VAL A 171 -2.87 15.69 2.43
CA VAL A 171 -1.41 15.63 2.53
C VAL A 171 -0.80 16.25 1.28
N GLU A 172 0.31 16.97 1.43
CA GLU A 172 1.00 17.61 0.31
C GLU A 172 2.41 17.07 0.12
N VAL A 173 2.71 16.67 -1.12
CA VAL A 173 3.97 16.04 -1.50
C VAL A 173 4.47 16.71 -2.77
N ASP A 174 5.64 17.35 -2.67
CA ASP A 174 6.29 18.04 -3.78
C ASP A 174 5.36 19.01 -4.53
N GLY A 175 4.61 19.83 -3.80
CA GLY A 175 3.68 20.79 -4.40
C GLY A 175 2.44 20.15 -5.01
N ILE A 176 2.13 18.90 -4.73
CA ILE A 176 0.85 18.26 -5.08
C ILE A 176 0.11 17.90 -3.81
N ARG A 177 -1.11 18.41 -3.66
CA ARG A 177 -1.98 18.11 -2.53
C ARG A 177 -2.93 16.98 -2.89
N PHE A 178 -2.95 15.92 -2.09
CA PHE A 178 -3.85 14.78 -2.21
C PHE A 178 -4.85 14.81 -1.06
N GLU A 179 -6.13 14.62 -1.36
CA GLU A 179 -7.20 14.71 -0.37
C GLU A 179 -8.24 13.61 -0.59
N THR A 180 -8.61 12.92 0.49
CA THR A 180 -9.76 12.00 0.47
C THR A 180 -11.06 12.79 0.55
N LEU A 181 -11.93 12.59 -0.43
CA LEU A 181 -13.28 13.12 -0.46
C LEU A 181 -14.27 12.01 -0.11
N VAL A 182 -15.14 12.25 0.87
CA VAL A 182 -16.27 11.36 1.21
C VAL A 182 -17.56 12.17 1.01
N PRO A 183 -18.18 12.14 -0.19
CA PRO A 183 -19.27 13.05 -0.54
C PRO A 183 -20.53 12.81 0.30
N LYS A 184 -20.73 11.57 0.77
CA LYS A 184 -21.77 11.20 1.73
C LYS A 184 -21.16 10.41 2.86
N GLN A 185 -21.20 10.96 4.07
CA GLN A 185 -20.70 10.28 5.27
C GLN A 185 -21.61 9.15 5.72
N GLU A 186 -22.90 9.17 5.39
CA GLU A 186 -23.83 8.08 5.69
C GLU A 186 -24.21 7.33 4.42
N LEU A 187 -23.98 6.01 4.44
CA LEU A 187 -24.28 5.09 3.37
C LEU A 187 -25.35 4.10 3.81
N ASN A 188 -26.48 4.15 3.12
CA ASN A 188 -27.60 3.25 3.37
C ASN A 188 -27.37 1.91 2.68
N ILE A 189 -27.36 0.84 3.48
CA ILE A 189 -27.34 -0.53 3.00
C ILE A 189 -28.72 -0.81 2.36
N PRO A 190 -28.78 -1.27 1.09
CA PRO A 190 -30.05 -1.57 0.44
C PRO A 190 -30.82 -2.64 1.20
N LYS A 191 -32.14 -2.67 1.05
CA LYS A 191 -32.97 -3.76 1.59
C LYS A 191 -32.47 -5.10 1.03
N LYS A 192 -32.56 -6.16 1.84
CA LYS A 192 -32.11 -7.51 1.47
C LYS A 192 -33.08 -8.15 0.47
N GLU A 193 -32.97 -7.73 -0.79
CA GLU A 193 -33.75 -8.24 -1.91
C GLU A 193 -32.81 -8.90 -2.94
N PRO A 194 -33.24 -9.98 -3.63
CA PRO A 194 -32.41 -10.64 -4.63
C PRO A 194 -31.94 -9.67 -5.72
N GLY A 195 -30.62 -9.53 -5.87
CA GLY A 195 -30.02 -8.66 -6.87
C GLY A 195 -30.05 -7.16 -6.55
N ALA A 196 -30.52 -6.76 -5.35
CA ALA A 196 -30.49 -5.36 -4.95
C ALA A 196 -29.05 -4.86 -4.85
N LYS A 197 -28.72 -3.91 -5.72
CA LYS A 197 -27.43 -3.22 -5.79
C LYS A 197 -27.69 -1.72 -5.66
N ALA A 198 -27.03 -1.09 -4.71
CA ALA A 198 -27.00 0.37 -4.63
C ALA A 198 -25.68 0.86 -5.22
N GLY A 199 -25.75 1.59 -6.33
CA GLY A 199 -24.62 2.38 -6.83
C GLY A 199 -24.44 3.60 -5.93
N LEU A 200 -23.20 3.85 -5.49
CA LEU A 200 -22.88 4.94 -4.58
C LEU A 200 -21.51 5.52 -4.88
N GLN A 201 -21.26 6.72 -4.38
CA GLN A 201 -19.93 7.34 -4.33
C GLN A 201 -19.51 7.31 -2.86
N LEU A 202 -18.66 6.35 -2.49
CA LEU A 202 -18.18 6.21 -1.11
C LEU A 202 -17.05 7.20 -0.84
N ALA A 203 -15.98 7.09 -1.62
CA ALA A 203 -14.82 7.94 -1.51
C ALA A 203 -14.22 8.23 -2.88
N GLY A 204 -13.59 9.39 -3.00
CA GLY A 204 -12.79 9.78 -4.14
C GLY A 204 -11.53 10.48 -3.69
N ILE A 205 -10.61 10.72 -4.63
CA ILE A 205 -9.39 11.46 -4.39
C ILE A 205 -9.43 12.77 -5.17
N ARG A 206 -9.10 13.87 -4.51
CA ARG A 206 -8.80 15.16 -5.14
C ARG A 206 -7.31 15.40 -5.12
N MET A 207 -6.76 15.77 -6.27
CA MET A 207 -5.35 16.10 -6.42
C MET A 207 -5.24 17.52 -6.96
N THR A 208 -4.65 18.42 -6.18
CA THR A 208 -4.43 19.82 -6.56
C THR A 208 -2.97 20.04 -6.92
N ASN A 209 -2.73 20.58 -8.11
CA ASN A 209 -1.39 20.90 -8.59
C ASN A 209 -0.97 22.29 -8.10
N ASN A 210 -0.21 22.37 -7.00
CA ASN A 210 0.37 23.63 -6.51
C ASN A 210 1.75 23.94 -7.14
N ARG A 211 2.22 23.15 -8.12
CA ARG A 211 3.47 23.44 -8.83
C ARG A 211 3.27 24.53 -9.87
N LEU A 212 4.38 25.09 -10.35
CA LEU A 212 4.40 26.04 -11.46
C LEU A 212 4.28 25.37 -12.85
N ASN A 213 4.46 24.05 -12.93
CA ASN A 213 4.38 23.29 -14.17
C ASN A 213 3.12 22.40 -14.19
N PRO A 214 2.54 22.12 -15.36
CA PRO A 214 1.47 21.13 -15.50
C PRO A 214 1.90 19.75 -15.00
N VAL A 215 0.95 18.97 -14.51
CA VAL A 215 1.19 17.61 -14.02
C VAL A 215 0.09 16.69 -14.54
N CYS A 216 0.48 15.55 -15.12
CA CYS A 216 -0.47 14.54 -15.55
C CYS A 216 -0.67 13.50 -14.44
N PHE A 217 -1.91 13.22 -14.08
CA PHE A 217 -2.26 12.18 -13.10
C PHE A 217 -2.85 10.97 -13.80
N SER A 218 -2.40 9.78 -13.42
CA SER A 218 -2.99 8.51 -13.86
C SER A 218 -4.03 8.02 -12.84
N PHE A 219 -5.18 7.55 -13.33
CA PHE A 219 -6.21 6.84 -12.57
C PHE A 219 -6.29 5.34 -12.88
N TYR A 220 -5.50 4.87 -13.84
CA TYR A 220 -5.43 3.45 -14.21
C TYR A 220 -4.65 2.65 -13.14
N VAL A 221 -5.36 1.93 -12.27
CA VAL A 221 -4.79 1.07 -11.21
C VAL A 221 -3.92 1.81 -10.19
N THR A 222 -4.16 3.10 -9.99
CA THR A 222 -3.34 3.93 -9.09
C THR A 222 -4.01 4.20 -7.75
N VAL A 223 -5.34 4.19 -7.66
CA VAL A 223 -6.08 4.54 -6.44
C VAL A 223 -6.54 3.28 -5.72
N ILE A 224 -5.86 2.95 -4.63
CA ILE A 224 -6.09 1.73 -3.86
C ILE A 224 -6.78 2.08 -2.53
N PRO A 225 -8.02 1.65 -2.30
CA PRO A 225 -8.71 1.90 -1.04
C PRO A 225 -8.20 1.01 0.09
N GLU A 226 -8.27 1.54 1.30
CA GLU A 226 -8.07 0.79 2.55
C GLU A 226 -9.14 1.20 3.56
N ILE A 227 -9.75 0.20 4.21
CA ILE A 227 -10.87 0.40 5.12
C ILE A 227 -10.55 -0.19 6.49
N LEU A 228 -10.81 0.58 7.55
CA LEU A 228 -10.85 0.11 8.92
C LEU A 228 -12.29 -0.17 9.33
N GLY A 229 -12.51 -1.33 9.95
CA GLY A 229 -13.75 -1.74 10.59
C GLY A 229 -14.10 -0.88 11.80
N THR A 230 -15.29 -1.12 12.36
CA THR A 230 -15.79 -0.49 13.59
C THR A 230 -14.88 -0.73 14.80
N ASN A 231 -14.11 -1.81 14.77
CA ASN A 231 -13.10 -2.17 15.77
C ASN A 231 -11.71 -1.58 15.47
N SER A 232 -11.61 -0.64 14.52
CA SER A 232 -10.35 -0.07 14.02
C SER A 232 -9.36 -1.08 13.44
N GLN A 233 -9.80 -2.31 13.14
CA GLN A 233 -8.98 -3.30 12.44
C GLN A 233 -9.15 -3.14 10.94
N ARG A 234 -8.07 -3.35 10.19
CA ARG A 234 -8.11 -3.33 8.73
C ARG A 234 -9.01 -4.46 8.22
N LEU A 235 -9.96 -4.11 7.35
CA LEU A 235 -10.76 -5.11 6.67
C LEU A 235 -9.91 -5.83 5.62
N PHE A 236 -10.19 -7.13 5.44
CA PHE A 236 -9.57 -7.88 4.37
C PHE A 236 -9.98 -7.27 3.02
N ARG A 237 -8.99 -6.86 2.24
CA ARG A 237 -9.15 -6.36 0.88
C ARG A 237 -8.99 -7.54 -0.06
N GLY A 238 -10.12 -8.08 -0.52
CA GLY A 238 -10.13 -8.95 -1.69
C GLY A 238 -9.93 -8.14 -2.96
N GLY A 239 -9.67 -8.83 -4.05
CA GLY A 239 -9.60 -8.21 -5.35
C GLY A 239 -9.60 -9.24 -6.46
N PHE A 240 -10.11 -8.84 -7.61
CA PHE A 240 -9.92 -9.54 -8.86
C PHE A 240 -9.61 -8.50 -9.93
N SER A 241 -8.82 -8.90 -10.91
CA SER A 241 -8.58 -8.12 -12.12
C SER A 241 -8.68 -9.09 -13.28
N ASP A 242 -9.42 -8.70 -14.31
CA ASP A 242 -9.51 -9.49 -15.52
C ASP A 242 -8.35 -9.15 -16.49
N TRP A 243 -7.58 -8.10 -16.20
CA TRP A 243 -6.46 -7.59 -16.99
C TRP A 243 -6.80 -7.33 -18.47
N PHE A 244 -8.09 -7.26 -18.82
CA PHE A 244 -8.53 -7.08 -20.20
C PHE A 244 -8.69 -5.61 -20.55
N ARG A 245 -9.00 -4.75 -19.57
CA ARG A 245 -9.01 -3.30 -19.79
C ARG A 245 -7.58 -2.78 -19.82
N GLN A 246 -7.22 -2.20 -20.96
CA GLN A 246 -5.94 -1.50 -21.15
C GLN A 246 -6.07 -0.05 -20.67
N ALA A 247 -4.93 0.59 -20.39
CA ALA A 247 -4.90 2.00 -20.05
C ALA A 247 -5.42 2.85 -21.22
N GLU A 248 -6.41 3.69 -20.98
CA GLU A 248 -6.97 4.61 -21.97
C GLU A 248 -6.47 6.03 -21.71
N LYS A 249 -6.39 6.87 -22.75
CA LYS A 249 -5.98 8.27 -22.60
C LYS A 249 -6.84 9.04 -21.58
N SER A 250 -8.13 8.70 -21.49
CA SER A 250 -9.08 9.25 -20.50
C SER A 250 -8.70 8.96 -19.05
N ASP A 251 -7.88 7.93 -18.79
CA ASP A 251 -7.35 7.62 -17.46
C ASP A 251 -6.24 8.58 -17.02
N PHE A 252 -5.77 9.45 -17.93
CA PHE A 252 -4.68 10.39 -17.71
C PHE A 252 -5.18 11.81 -17.79
N VAL A 253 -5.28 12.48 -16.65
CA VAL A 253 -5.83 13.83 -16.55
C VAL A 253 -4.72 14.83 -16.27
N LEU A 254 -4.57 15.81 -17.16
CA LEU A 254 -3.64 16.92 -16.99
C LEU A 254 -4.23 17.98 -16.05
N ALA A 255 -3.48 18.40 -15.05
CA ALA A 255 -3.81 19.51 -14.16
C ALA A 255 -2.81 20.65 -14.36
N MET A 256 -3.29 21.84 -14.71
CA MET A 256 -2.48 23.06 -14.77
C MET A 256 -2.14 23.57 -13.36
N PRO A 257 -1.14 24.48 -13.22
CA PRO A 257 -0.88 25.16 -11.95
C PRO A 257 -2.14 25.77 -11.33
N GLY A 258 -2.41 25.40 -10.08
CA GLY A 258 -3.58 25.81 -9.30
C GLY A 258 -4.86 25.02 -9.57
N GLU A 259 -4.90 24.15 -10.58
CA GLU A 259 -6.06 23.31 -10.87
C GLU A 259 -6.09 22.06 -9.98
N ASP A 260 -7.30 21.56 -9.75
CA ASP A 260 -7.52 20.26 -9.13
C ASP A 260 -8.23 19.29 -10.08
N VAL A 261 -7.87 18.02 -9.94
CA VAL A 261 -8.55 16.90 -10.58
C VAL A 261 -9.16 16.04 -9.50
N THR A 262 -10.39 15.56 -9.75
CA THR A 262 -11.10 14.72 -8.81
C THR A 262 -11.49 13.42 -9.49
N PHE A 263 -11.30 12.30 -8.79
CA PHE A 263 -11.66 10.97 -9.27
C PHE A 263 -12.44 10.20 -8.21
N PHE A 264 -13.58 9.66 -8.61
CA PHE A 264 -14.44 8.80 -7.79
C PHE A 264 -14.54 7.43 -8.45
N PRO A 265 -13.84 6.40 -7.93
CA PRO A 265 -13.99 5.05 -8.46
C PRO A 265 -15.44 4.57 -8.31
N GLY A 266 -15.93 3.87 -9.32
CA GLY A 266 -17.26 3.28 -9.29
C GLY A 266 -17.42 2.40 -8.07
N THR A 267 -18.40 2.70 -7.21
CA THR A 267 -18.62 1.96 -5.97
C THR A 267 -20.03 1.37 -5.93
N ALA A 268 -20.14 0.16 -5.41
CA ALA A 268 -21.43 -0.46 -5.16
C ALA A 268 -21.43 -1.34 -3.92
N ILE A 269 -22.59 -1.45 -3.31
CA ILE A 269 -22.84 -2.30 -2.15
C ILE A 269 -24.03 -3.23 -2.42
N TRP A 270 -23.93 -4.49 -2.01
CA TRP A 270 -25.01 -5.46 -2.11
C TRP A 270 -24.88 -6.58 -1.07
N TRP A 271 -25.96 -7.34 -0.91
CA TRP A 271 -25.99 -8.52 -0.05
C TRP A 271 -25.40 -9.73 -0.75
N GLN A 272 -24.47 -10.41 -0.09
CA GLN A 272 -24.03 -11.75 -0.43
C GLN A 272 -24.86 -12.81 0.32
N GLN A 273 -24.62 -14.07 -0.01
CA GLN A 273 -25.12 -15.19 0.79
C GLN A 273 -24.61 -15.06 2.25
N ASN A 274 -25.37 -15.62 3.20
CA ASN A 274 -25.05 -15.60 4.64
C ASN A 274 -25.08 -14.23 5.31
N ASP A 275 -25.94 -13.31 4.86
CA ASP A 275 -26.13 -12.00 5.52
C ASP A 275 -24.87 -11.13 5.57
N LYS A 276 -23.92 -11.37 4.68
CA LYS A 276 -22.75 -10.53 4.50
C LYS A 276 -23.04 -9.41 3.52
N ILE A 277 -22.50 -8.24 3.81
CA ILE A 277 -22.57 -7.10 2.91
C ILE A 277 -21.22 -6.99 2.20
N LEU A 278 -21.27 -6.97 0.87
CA LEU A 278 -20.08 -6.78 0.05
C LEU A 278 -20.05 -5.37 -0.49
N LEU A 279 -18.95 -4.69 -0.29
CA LEU A 279 -18.61 -3.44 -0.96
C LEU A 279 -17.58 -3.72 -2.03
N VAL A 280 -17.82 -3.15 -3.20
CA VAL A 280 -16.95 -3.28 -4.36
C VAL A 280 -16.62 -1.91 -4.91
N ILE A 281 -15.33 -1.68 -5.11
CA ILE A 281 -14.76 -0.43 -5.61
C ILE A 281 -13.96 -0.76 -6.87
N ASP A 282 -14.31 -0.15 -8.00
CA ASP A 282 -13.65 -0.32 -9.29
C ASP A 282 -12.14 0.02 -9.21
N ALA A 283 -11.30 -0.90 -9.67
CA ALA A 283 -9.84 -0.75 -9.65
C ALA A 283 -9.26 -0.07 -10.92
N GLN A 284 -10.12 0.25 -11.89
CA GLN A 284 -9.81 0.87 -13.18
C GLN A 284 -9.04 0.01 -14.19
N ASP A 285 -8.85 -1.28 -13.93
CA ASP A 285 -8.30 -2.28 -14.87
C ASP A 285 -9.33 -3.32 -15.34
N GLY A 286 -10.62 -3.05 -15.16
CA GLY A 286 -11.68 -4.05 -15.37
C GLY A 286 -11.89 -4.95 -14.15
N GLY A 287 -11.01 -4.84 -13.15
CA GLY A 287 -11.13 -5.44 -11.85
C GLY A 287 -11.88 -4.60 -10.82
N ALA A 288 -11.89 -5.11 -9.60
CA ALA A 288 -12.39 -4.38 -8.44
C ALA A 288 -11.76 -4.85 -7.13
N TYR A 289 -11.67 -3.93 -6.18
CA TYR A 289 -11.41 -4.21 -4.78
C TYR A 289 -12.70 -4.62 -4.08
N THR A 290 -12.63 -5.62 -3.21
CA THR A 290 -13.78 -6.11 -2.47
C THR A 290 -13.55 -6.09 -0.97
N PHE A 291 -14.57 -5.71 -0.21
CA PHE A 291 -14.56 -5.63 1.25
C PHE A 291 -15.82 -6.28 1.80
N GLU A 292 -15.67 -7.26 2.68
CA GLU A 292 -16.78 -7.84 3.43
C GLU A 292 -17.02 -7.04 4.72
N PHE A 293 -18.23 -6.52 4.86
CA PHE A 293 -18.70 -5.86 6.07
C PHE A 293 -19.58 -6.79 6.89
N PHE A 294 -19.47 -6.65 8.20
CA PHE A 294 -20.21 -7.47 9.16
C PHE A 294 -21.39 -6.70 9.75
N ASP A 295 -21.24 -5.40 10.03
CA ASP A 295 -22.23 -4.64 10.80
C ASP A 295 -22.42 -3.20 10.30
N SER A 296 -23.56 -2.61 10.69
CA SER A 296 -23.73 -1.16 10.65
C SER A 296 -22.81 -0.49 11.69
N GLY A 297 -22.27 0.68 11.37
CA GLY A 297 -21.38 1.38 12.30
C GLY A 297 -20.53 2.43 11.61
N THR A 298 -19.58 2.99 12.36
CA THR A 298 -18.61 3.95 11.84
C THR A 298 -17.35 3.21 11.40
N TYR A 299 -16.99 3.41 10.15
CA TYR A 299 -15.82 2.87 9.48
C TYR A 299 -14.91 4.02 9.10
N LYS A 300 -13.66 3.69 8.75
CA LYS A 300 -12.72 4.68 8.21
C LYS A 300 -12.22 4.23 6.85
N ILE A 301 -12.09 5.16 5.92
CA ILE A 301 -11.52 4.92 4.60
C ILE A 301 -10.35 5.86 4.37
N GLN A 302 -9.28 5.34 3.78
CA GLN A 302 -8.21 6.13 3.18
C GLN A 302 -7.97 5.64 1.75
N LEU A 303 -7.33 6.50 0.95
CA LEU A 303 -6.95 6.18 -0.42
C LEU A 303 -5.42 6.27 -0.55
N ASN A 304 -4.84 5.23 -1.14
CA ASN A 304 -3.43 5.16 -1.48
C ASN A 304 -3.31 5.46 -2.97
N TYR A 305 -2.69 6.58 -3.34
CA TYR A 305 -2.33 6.86 -4.72
C TYR A 305 -0.94 6.29 -4.98
N VAL A 306 -0.80 5.38 -5.94
CA VAL A 306 0.48 4.74 -6.31
C VAL A 306 0.66 4.83 -7.82
N ASN A 307 1.68 5.56 -8.26
CA ASN A 307 2.15 5.48 -9.63
C ASN A 307 3.68 5.41 -9.70
N ILE A 308 4.20 4.40 -10.39
CA ILE A 308 5.64 4.20 -10.57
C ILE A 308 6.12 4.52 -11.99
N GLN A 309 5.19 4.80 -12.92
CA GLN A 309 5.49 5.01 -14.32
C GLN A 309 5.41 6.50 -14.65
N ALA A 310 6.55 7.11 -14.97
CA ALA A 310 6.60 8.50 -15.43
C ALA A 310 6.07 8.67 -16.86
N SER A 311 5.97 7.57 -17.59
CA SER A 311 5.49 7.52 -18.96
C SER A 311 4.82 6.17 -19.23
N ILE A 312 3.71 6.16 -19.95
CA ILE A 312 2.95 4.95 -20.29
C ILE A 312 2.31 5.09 -21.67
N LYS A 313 2.20 3.97 -22.39
CA LYS A 313 1.39 3.91 -23.62
C LYS A 313 -0.07 3.71 -23.25
N ALA A 314 -0.92 4.62 -23.70
CA ALA A 314 -2.36 4.56 -23.51
C ALA A 314 -3.07 4.54 -24.86
N TYR A 315 -4.19 3.82 -24.94
CA TYR A 315 -5.03 3.81 -26.13
C TYR A 315 -5.88 5.08 -26.18
N ASP A 316 -5.78 5.83 -27.28
CA ASP A 316 -6.62 6.99 -27.55
C ASP A 316 -7.81 6.53 -28.40
N GLN A 317 -8.99 6.45 -27.80
CA GLN A 317 -10.21 5.99 -28.48
C GLN A 317 -10.63 6.94 -29.62
N GLU A 318 -10.35 8.24 -29.50
CA GLU A 318 -10.73 9.24 -30.52
C GLU A 318 -9.90 9.06 -31.80
N ASP A 319 -8.59 8.83 -31.63
CA ASP A 319 -7.65 8.66 -32.73
C ASP A 319 -7.44 7.19 -33.14
N MET A 320 -8.06 6.25 -32.41
CA MET A 320 -7.90 4.80 -32.55
C MET A 320 -6.43 4.34 -32.57
N ASN A 321 -5.55 5.01 -31.82
CA ASN A 321 -4.11 4.77 -31.84
C ASN A 321 -3.51 4.81 -30.44
N TRP A 322 -2.36 4.16 -30.28
CA TRP A 322 -1.56 4.21 -29.05
C TRP A 322 -0.75 5.50 -28.99
N LYS A 323 -0.89 6.23 -27.88
CA LYS A 323 -0.10 7.43 -27.59
C LYS A 323 0.77 7.20 -26.37
N GLN A 324 1.99 7.72 -26.44
CA GLN A 324 2.86 7.83 -25.29
C GLN A 324 2.41 9.02 -24.46
N ILE A 325 1.95 8.77 -23.23
CA ILE A 325 1.73 9.81 -22.22
C ILE A 325 3.04 9.94 -21.45
N GLU A 326 3.54 11.17 -21.33
CA GLU A 326 4.77 11.53 -20.64
C GLU A 326 4.45 12.42 -19.43
N ASP A 327 5.44 12.67 -18.59
CA ASP A 327 5.33 13.53 -17.40
C ASP A 327 4.18 13.17 -16.45
N VAL A 328 3.87 11.87 -16.36
CA VAL A 328 2.90 11.37 -15.39
C VAL A 328 3.52 11.46 -14.00
N TRP A 329 2.78 12.01 -13.04
CA TRP A 329 3.23 12.15 -11.66
C TRP A 329 3.59 10.79 -11.08
N THR A 330 4.80 10.65 -10.50
CA THR A 330 5.25 9.40 -9.88
C THR A 330 5.45 9.56 -8.39
N GLY A 331 5.05 8.53 -7.66
CA GLY A 331 5.19 8.43 -6.22
C GLY A 331 4.09 7.57 -5.61
N MET A 332 4.18 7.41 -4.30
CA MET A 332 3.15 6.82 -3.47
C MET A 332 2.72 7.84 -2.42
N VAL A 333 1.42 8.08 -2.30
CA VAL A 333 0.82 8.96 -1.28
C VAL A 333 -0.30 8.22 -0.58
N ILE A 334 -0.23 8.18 0.73
CA ILE A 334 -1.29 7.65 1.58
C ILE A 334 -2.02 8.85 2.18
N THR A 335 -3.29 8.99 1.83
CA THR A 335 -4.15 10.05 2.40
C THR A 335 -4.57 9.69 3.83
N PRO A 336 -4.89 10.66 4.69
CA PRO A 336 -5.43 10.38 6.02
C PRO A 336 -6.77 9.65 5.98
N PHE A 337 -7.05 8.85 7.01
CA PHE A 337 -8.35 8.21 7.20
C PHE A 337 -9.48 9.23 7.41
N VAL A 338 -10.59 9.01 6.71
CA VAL A 338 -11.84 9.76 6.84
C VAL A 338 -12.96 8.83 7.30
N ASP A 339 -13.77 9.30 8.24
CA ASP A 339 -14.89 8.52 8.79
C ASP A 339 -16.06 8.47 7.78
N PHE A 340 -16.71 7.31 7.71
CA PHE A 340 -18.01 7.13 7.07
C PHE A 340 -18.84 6.11 7.87
N LYS A 341 -20.15 6.09 7.67
CA LYS A 341 -21.09 5.30 8.46
C LYS A 341 -21.96 4.44 7.55
N LEU A 342 -22.08 3.17 7.90
CA LEU A 342 -23.03 2.25 7.28
C LEU A 342 -24.30 2.17 8.13
N THR A 343 -25.44 2.50 7.54
CA THR A 343 -26.78 2.46 8.16
C THR A 343 -27.68 1.47 7.44
N ARG A 344 -28.54 0.77 8.16
CA ARG A 344 -29.58 -0.07 7.54
C ARG A 344 -30.76 0.81 7.15
N SER A 345 -31.27 0.60 5.93
CA SER A 345 -32.46 1.30 5.40
C SER A 345 -33.76 0.81 6.03
#